data_AF-A0A6A6CFI4-F1
#
_entry.id   AF-A0A6A6CFI4-F1
#
_cell.length_a   1.000
_cell.length_b   1.000
_cell.length_c   1.000
_cell.angle_alpha   90.00
_cell.angle_beta   90.00
_cell.angle_gamma   90.00
#
_symmetry.space_group_name_H-M   'P 1'
#
loop_
_entity.id
_entity.type
_entity.pdbx_description
1 polymer ?
#
loop_
_entity_poly.entity_id
_entity_poly.type
_entity_poly.pdbx_seq_one_letter_code
_entity_poly.pdbx_strand_id
1 'polypeptide(L)'
;MANFHDLPAELRILIWQYSHPGPRDIVVSWDGIDFASNLSPPTVAHVCHESREEALKHFSLIFGRPDRPGYILFDNSMDTLFVTDEVDYQLTTSDRSFINNLKHFRFTNVMAQKCTS
;
A
#
# COMPACT_ATOMS: atom_id res chain seq x y z
N MET A 1 -4.73 -17.70 -31.12
CA MET A 1 -4.35 -16.61 -30.21
C MET A 1 -3.69 -17.25 -29.01
N ALA A 2 -2.52 -16.77 -28.59
CA ALA A 2 -1.87 -17.23 -27.37
C ALA A 2 -2.44 -16.46 -26.18
N ASN A 3 -2.73 -17.16 -25.08
CA ASN A 3 -3.21 -16.58 -23.83
C ASN A 3 -2.04 -16.37 -22.86
N PHE A 4 -2.25 -15.56 -21.83
CA PHE A 4 -1.25 -15.32 -20.79
C PHE A 4 -0.82 -16.61 -20.07
N HIS A 5 -1.75 -17.52 -19.79
CA HIS A 5 -1.45 -18.80 -19.14
C HIS A 5 -0.63 -19.77 -20.01
N ASP A 6 -0.56 -19.52 -21.32
CA ASP A 6 0.24 -20.34 -22.25
C ASP A 6 1.75 -19.99 -22.17
N LEU A 7 2.11 -18.91 -21.47
CA LEU A 7 3.50 -18.54 -21.20
C LEU A 7 4.12 -19.48 -20.14
N PRO A 8 5.41 -19.85 -20.26
CA PRO A 8 6.16 -20.47 -19.18
C PRO A 8 6.08 -19.66 -17.87
N ALA A 9 6.12 -20.35 -16.74
CA ALA A 9 5.93 -19.74 -15.43
C ALA A 9 6.95 -18.63 -15.14
N GLU A 10 8.19 -18.80 -15.59
CA GLU A 10 9.27 -17.83 -15.42
C GLU A 10 8.93 -16.50 -16.08
N LEU A 11 8.32 -16.53 -17.28
CA LEU A 11 7.91 -15.31 -17.98
C LEU A 11 6.70 -14.66 -17.32
N ARG A 12 5.73 -15.44 -16.83
CA ARG A 12 4.57 -14.88 -16.11
C ARG A 12 5.00 -14.18 -14.83
N ILE A 13 5.88 -14.81 -14.03
CA ILE A 13 6.44 -14.22 -12.81
C ILE A 13 7.20 -12.94 -13.14
N LEU A 14 8.04 -12.94 -14.18
CA LEU A 14 8.74 -11.73 -14.61
C LEU A 14 7.74 -10.63 -14.98
N ILE A 15 6.70 -10.93 -15.76
CA ILE A 15 5.67 -9.94 -16.11
C ILE A 15 5.04 -9.35 -14.85
N TRP A 16 4.69 -10.17 -13.85
CA TRP A 16 4.14 -9.67 -12.58
C TRP A 16 5.12 -8.79 -11.82
N GLN A 17 6.39 -9.19 -11.70
CA GLN A 17 7.44 -8.39 -11.09
C GLN A 17 7.59 -7.02 -11.77
N TYR A 18 7.60 -6.98 -13.10
CA TYR A 18 7.68 -5.73 -13.86
C TYR A 18 6.37 -4.93 -13.91
N SER A 19 5.24 -5.51 -13.50
CA SER A 19 3.94 -4.83 -13.41
C SER A 19 3.74 -4.10 -12.08
N HIS A 20 4.69 -4.20 -11.15
CA HIS A 20 4.63 -3.43 -9.91
C HIS A 20 4.68 -1.93 -10.21
N PRO A 21 3.88 -1.11 -9.51
CA PRO A 21 4.01 0.33 -9.65
C PRO A 21 5.41 0.78 -9.22
N GLY A 22 5.89 1.88 -9.82
CA GLY A 22 7.08 2.58 -9.32
C GLY A 22 6.82 3.21 -7.94
N PRO A 23 7.77 4.00 -7.40
CA PRO A 23 7.61 4.69 -6.12
C PRO A 23 6.32 5.51 -6.05
N ARG A 24 5.60 5.43 -4.93
CA ARG A 24 4.33 6.14 -4.72
C ARG A 24 4.31 6.93 -3.42
N ASP A 25 3.59 8.04 -3.44
CA ASP A 25 3.30 8.84 -2.26
C ASP A 25 1.94 8.45 -1.69
N ILE A 26 1.96 7.71 -0.59
CA ILE A 26 0.75 7.23 0.10
C ILE A 26 0.41 8.21 1.21
N VAL A 27 -0.68 8.95 1.01
CA VAL A 27 -1.26 9.82 2.03
C VAL A 27 -2.35 9.05 2.75
N VAL A 28 -2.14 8.81 4.03
CA VAL A 28 -3.13 8.17 4.90
C VAL A 28 -3.99 9.25 5.53
N SER A 29 -5.30 9.01 5.52
CA SER A 29 -6.34 9.84 6.13
C SER A 29 -7.23 8.99 7.02
N TRP A 30 -7.97 9.63 7.91
CA TRP A 30 -8.93 8.99 8.80
C TRP A 30 -10.34 9.43 8.39
N ASP A 31 -11.22 8.50 8.07
CA ASP A 31 -12.60 8.82 7.64
C ASP A 31 -13.61 8.88 8.80
N GLY A 32 -13.15 8.68 10.04
CA GLY A 32 -13.98 8.55 11.23
C GLY A 32 -14.17 7.11 11.71
N ILE A 33 -13.94 6.13 10.83
CA ILE A 33 -14.18 4.70 11.08
C ILE A 33 -12.91 3.89 10.84
N ASP A 34 -12.25 4.09 9.70
CA ASP A 34 -11.08 3.34 9.26
C ASP A 34 -10.01 4.27 8.65
N PHE A 35 -8.79 3.75 8.54
CA PHE A 35 -7.72 4.41 7.79
C PHE A 35 -7.99 4.28 6.30
N ALA A 36 -7.86 5.36 5.54
CA ALA A 36 -8.03 5.39 4.08
C ALA A 36 -6.77 5.96 3.41
N SER A 37 -6.50 5.56 2.16
CA SER A 37 -5.41 6.10 1.35
C SER A 37 -5.92 6.90 0.16
N ASN A 38 -5.13 7.87 -0.31
CA ASN A 38 -5.39 8.62 -1.54
C ASN A 38 -5.27 7.79 -2.82
N LEU A 39 -4.61 6.63 -2.76
CA LEU A 39 -4.38 5.75 -3.90
C LEU A 39 -5.26 4.51 -3.81
N SER A 40 -5.75 4.06 -4.96
CA SER A 40 -6.33 2.73 -5.10
C SER A 40 -5.24 1.65 -4.92
N PRO A 41 -5.60 0.45 -4.46
CA PRO A 41 -4.69 -0.69 -4.41
C PRO A 41 -3.98 -0.93 -5.77
N PRO A 42 -2.69 -1.33 -5.78
CA PRO A 42 -1.99 -1.70 -7.01
C PRO A 42 -2.78 -2.74 -7.82
N THR A 43 -2.92 -2.51 -9.13
CA THR A 43 -3.61 -3.44 -10.03
C THR A 43 -3.06 -4.86 -9.92
N VAL A 44 -1.74 -5.01 -9.79
CA VAL A 44 -1.05 -6.30 -9.62
C VAL A 44 -1.55 -7.11 -8.43
N ALA A 45 -2.08 -6.49 -7.38
CA ALA A 45 -2.66 -7.20 -6.24
C ALA A 45 -4.06 -7.80 -6.51
N HIS A 46 -4.69 -7.44 -7.64
CA HIS A 46 -6.10 -7.74 -7.93
C HIS A 46 -6.37 -8.39 -9.30
N VAL A 47 -5.35 -8.65 -10.13
CA VAL A 47 -5.58 -9.25 -11.47
C VAL A 47 -6.04 -10.70 -11.38
N CYS A 48 -5.26 -11.55 -10.71
CA CYS A 48 -5.52 -12.98 -10.55
C CYS A 48 -4.78 -13.50 -9.31
N HIS A 49 -4.94 -14.79 -8.99
CA HIS A 49 -4.30 -15.41 -7.83
C HIS A 49 -2.76 -15.33 -7.90
N GLU A 50 -2.16 -15.74 -9.03
CA GLU A 50 -0.70 -15.70 -9.25
C GLU A 50 -0.14 -14.26 -9.09
N SER A 51 -0.79 -13.28 -9.71
CA SER A 51 -0.41 -11.88 -9.61
C SER A 51 -0.48 -11.35 -8.16
N ARG A 52 -1.52 -11.75 -7.41
CA ARG A 52 -1.67 -11.37 -6.01
C ARG A 52 -0.58 -11.97 -5.13
N GLU A 53 -0.23 -13.24 -5.35
CA GLU A 53 0.85 -13.89 -4.61
C GLU A 53 2.19 -13.20 -4.85
N GLU A 54 2.50 -12.83 -6.10
CA GLU A 54 3.70 -12.05 -6.40
C GLU A 54 3.67 -10.66 -5.74
N ALA A 55 2.53 -9.96 -5.80
CA ALA A 55 2.38 -8.65 -5.18
C ALA A 55 2.61 -8.68 -3.65
N LEU A 56 2.07 -9.68 -2.96
CA LEU A 56 2.17 -9.80 -1.51
C LEU A 56 3.58 -10.17 -1.00
N LYS A 57 4.54 -10.46 -1.90
CA LYS A 57 5.96 -10.57 -1.54
C LYS A 57 6.61 -9.19 -1.31
N HIS A 58 6.08 -8.16 -1.95
CA HIS A 58 6.61 -6.79 -1.91
C HIS A 58 5.76 -5.88 -1.03
N PHE A 59 4.44 -6.00 -1.11
CA PHE A 59 3.51 -5.16 -0.38
C PHE A 59 3.09 -5.82 0.94
N SER A 60 3.14 -5.02 2.01
CA SER A 60 2.53 -5.34 3.30
C SER A 60 1.23 -4.56 3.47
N LEU A 61 0.28 -5.13 4.19
CA LEU A 61 -0.93 -4.42 4.59
C LEU A 61 -0.65 -3.65 5.88
N ILE A 62 -0.83 -2.33 5.86
CA ILE A 62 -0.55 -1.46 7.00
C ILE A 62 -1.82 -0.79 7.53
N PHE A 63 -1.73 -0.32 8.78
CA PHE A 63 -2.76 0.42 9.52
C PHE A 63 -4.11 -0.30 9.61
N GLY A 64 -4.15 -1.26 10.52
CA GLY A 64 -5.39 -1.90 10.96
C GLY A 64 -5.89 -1.32 12.26
N ARG A 65 -7.09 -1.75 12.64
CA ARG A 65 -7.63 -1.60 13.98
C ARG A 65 -7.57 -2.93 14.72
N PRO A 66 -7.70 -2.95 16.06
CA PRO A 66 -7.79 -4.20 16.81
C PRO A 66 -8.92 -5.13 16.32
N ASP A 67 -10.01 -4.57 15.77
CA ASP A 67 -11.17 -5.30 15.25
C ASP A 67 -11.12 -5.55 13.74
N ARG A 68 -10.22 -4.90 12.99
CA ARG A 68 -10.15 -4.99 11.52
C ARG A 68 -8.70 -4.96 11.01
N PRO A 69 -8.29 -5.90 10.15
CA PRO A 69 -6.95 -5.86 9.57
C PRO A 69 -6.77 -4.60 8.71
N GLY A 70 -5.53 -4.12 8.61
CA GLY A 70 -5.18 -3.06 7.67
C GLY A 70 -5.40 -3.54 6.23
N TYR A 71 -5.74 -2.61 5.34
CA TYR A 71 -6.02 -2.92 3.94
C TYR A 71 -5.21 -2.05 2.96
N ILE A 72 -4.39 -1.12 3.47
CA ILE A 72 -3.54 -0.25 2.66
C ILE A 72 -2.28 -1.03 2.27
N LEU A 73 -2.08 -1.28 0.98
CA LEU A 73 -0.89 -1.96 0.45
C LEU A 73 0.30 -1.00 0.34
N PHE A 74 1.36 -1.30 1.08
CA PHE A 74 2.54 -0.46 1.22
C PHE A 74 3.84 -1.26 1.05
N ASP A 75 4.74 -0.75 0.21
CA ASP A 75 6.09 -1.25 0.00
C ASP A 75 7.10 -0.39 0.77
N ASN A 76 7.70 -0.94 1.83
CA ASN A 76 8.67 -0.25 2.68
C ASN A 76 9.97 0.15 1.94
N SER A 77 10.27 -0.49 0.80
CA SER A 77 11.48 -0.18 0.03
C SER A 77 11.30 0.99 -0.93
N MET A 78 10.09 1.21 -1.44
CA MET A 78 9.82 2.13 -2.56
C MET A 78 8.78 3.20 -2.26
N ASP A 79 7.78 2.92 -1.43
CA ASP A 79 6.70 3.86 -1.15
C ASP A 79 7.13 4.89 -0.08
N THR A 80 6.65 6.12 -0.23
CA THR A 80 6.78 7.17 0.78
C THR A 80 5.46 7.33 1.51
N LEU A 81 5.50 7.18 2.84
CA LEU A 81 4.32 7.32 3.67
C LEU A 81 4.17 8.77 4.18
N PHE A 82 2.98 9.33 4.00
CA PHE A 82 2.54 10.61 4.55
C PHE A 82 1.42 10.39 5.57
N VAL A 83 1.66 10.87 6.79
CA VAL A 83 0.69 10.81 7.89
C VAL A 83 0.35 12.25 8.32
N THR A 84 -0.94 12.50 8.49
CA THR A 84 -1.50 13.76 9.03
C THR A 84 -1.69 13.67 10.54
N ASP A 85 -1.77 14.80 11.23
CA ASP A 85 -2.02 14.87 12.68
C ASP A 85 -3.23 14.01 13.12
N GLU A 86 -4.34 14.09 12.38
CA GLU A 86 -5.57 13.34 12.68
C GLU A 86 -5.36 11.82 12.71
N VAL A 87 -4.53 11.32 11.80
CA VAL A 87 -4.18 9.90 11.69
C VAL A 87 -3.21 9.52 12.80
N ASP A 88 -2.24 10.37 13.11
CA ASP A 88 -1.25 10.10 14.17
C ASP A 88 -1.94 9.82 15.51
N TYR A 89 -3.01 10.53 15.85
CA TYR A 89 -3.80 10.27 17.06
C TYR A 89 -4.42 8.88 17.12
N GLN A 90 -4.69 8.24 15.97
CA GLN A 90 -5.29 6.91 15.90
C GLN A 90 -4.25 5.79 15.85
N LEU A 91 -2.97 6.11 15.62
CA LEU A 91 -1.91 5.12 15.49
C LEU A 91 -1.59 4.44 16.83
N THR A 92 -1.48 3.13 16.78
CA THR A 92 -1.04 2.33 17.93
C THR A 92 0.46 2.50 18.18
N THR A 93 0.94 2.06 19.35
CA THR A 93 2.38 2.04 19.66
C THR A 93 3.17 1.18 18.67
N SER A 94 2.58 0.07 18.19
CA SER A 94 3.14 -0.77 17.14
C SER A 94 3.27 -0.03 15.81
N ASP A 95 2.23 0.71 15.40
CA ASP A 95 2.25 1.49 14.16
C ASP A 95 3.34 2.57 14.20
N ARG A 96 3.47 3.27 15.34
CA ARG A 96 4.54 4.26 15.54
C ARG A 96 5.93 3.63 15.47
N SER A 97 6.09 2.44 16.05
CA SER A 97 7.35 1.70 15.99
C SER A 97 7.67 1.27 14.56
N PHE A 98 6.67 0.83 13.80
CA PHE A 98 6.79 0.53 12.37
C PHE A 98 7.21 1.77 11.57
N ILE A 99 6.51 2.90 11.75
CA ILE A 99 6.78 4.17 11.06
C ILE A 99 8.21 4.66 11.33
N ASN A 100 8.68 4.58 12.57
CA ASN A 100 10.04 4.99 12.93
C ASN A 100 11.14 4.16 12.24
N ASN A 101 10.81 2.94 11.77
CA ASN A 101 11.73 2.08 11.03
C ASN A 101 11.64 2.27 9.51
N LEU A 102 10.70 3.09 9.01
CA LEU A 102 10.56 3.35 7.58
C LEU A 102 11.72 4.22 7.08
N LYS A 103 12.28 3.84 5.93
CA LYS A 103 13.28 4.67 5.24
C LYS A 103 12.68 5.94 4.65
N HIS A 104 11.44 5.84 4.19
CA HIS A 104 10.72 6.90 3.48
C HIS A 104 9.43 7.25 4.20
N PHE A 105 9.54 8.10 5.22
CA PHE A 105 8.42 8.63 5.97
C PHE A 105 8.47 10.16 6.02
N ARG A 106 7.30 10.79 5.92
CA ARG A 106 7.12 12.24 6.00
C ARG A 106 5.90 12.56 6.86
N PHE A 107 6.08 13.42 7.83
CA PHE A 107 4.98 14.04 8.56
C PHE A 107 4.56 15.31 7.84
N THR A 108 3.27 15.50 7.59
CA THR A 108 2.76 16.73 6.95
C THR A 108 1.74 17.41 7.84
N ASN A 109 2.04 18.65 8.21
CA ASN A 109 1.11 19.53 8.94
C ASN A 109 0.08 20.17 7.98
N VAL A 110 0.30 20.04 6.66
CA VAL A 110 -0.45 20.75 5.61
C VAL A 110 -0.42 19.90 4.34
N MET A 111 -1.32 18.93 4.15
CA MET A 111 -1.75 18.41 2.83
C MET A 111 -2.88 17.36 2.93
N ALA A 112 -3.81 17.51 3.87
CA ALA A 112 -5.13 16.88 3.73
C ALA A 112 -6.03 17.75 2.83
N GLN A 113 -5.56 18.11 1.63
CA GLN A 113 -6.50 18.61 0.63
C GLN A 113 -7.28 17.40 0.15
N LYS A 114 -8.52 17.29 0.63
CA LYS A 114 -9.59 16.46 0.10
C LYS A 114 -9.50 16.45 -1.44
N CYS A 115 -8.96 15.38 -2.00
CA CYS A 115 -9.35 14.96 -3.34
C CYS A 115 -10.73 14.30 -3.21
N THR A 116 -11.75 15.11 -2.95
CA THR A 116 -13.14 14.74 -3.22
C THR A 116 -13.41 15.11 -4.67
N SER A 117 -13.58 14.09 -5.52
CA SER A 117 -14.15 14.23 -6.86
C SER A 117 -15.61 14.65 -6.79
#